data_AF-A0A357F330-F1
#
_entry.id   AF-A0A357F330-F1
#
_cell.length_a   1.000
_cell.length_b   1.000
_cell.length_c   1.000
_cell.angle_alpha   90.00
_cell.angle_beta   90.00
_cell.angle_gamma   90.00
#
_symmetry.space_group_name_H-M   'P 1'
#
loop_
_entity.id
_entity.type
_entity.pdbx_description
1 polymer ?
#
loop_
_entity_poly.entity_id
_entity_poly.type
_entity_poly.pdbx_seq_one_letter_code
_entity_poly.pdbx_strand_id
1 'polypeptide(L)'
;MQTPDAEADADPMTSEGIFVFTSAAPPVLVGDAVNVTGTATEFFDMTEINVSVSNIIVGASGLPLPAPIVLTTSILDASGTTGQLERFEGMRLHADALRSVAPTNAFGETFSVLEGVSRPF
;
A
#
# COMPACT_ATOMS: atom_id res chain seq x y z
N MET A 1 2.11 5.30 2.39
CA MET A 1 3.44 5.86 2.06
C MET A 1 4.34 4.70 1.72
N GLN A 2 5.23 4.82 0.73
CA GLN A 2 6.11 3.72 0.33
C GLN A 2 7.57 4.19 0.29
N THR A 3 8.50 3.35 0.76
CA THR A 3 9.94 3.55 0.67
C THR A 3 10.38 3.71 -0.80
N PRO A 4 11.31 4.63 -1.13
CA PRO A 4 11.93 4.69 -2.44
C PRO A 4 12.69 3.41 -2.80
N ASP A 5 12.70 3.00 -4.07
CA ASP A 5 13.33 1.75 -4.54
C ASP A 5 14.82 1.61 -4.13
N ALA A 6 15.54 2.73 -4.01
CA ALA A 6 16.96 2.74 -3.64
C ALA A 6 17.22 2.49 -2.14
N GLU A 7 16.17 2.57 -1.31
CA GLU A 7 16.24 2.46 0.16
C GLU A 7 15.48 1.23 0.70
N ALA A 8 14.89 0.42 -0.19
CA ALA A 8 14.21 -0.82 0.17
C ALA A 8 15.16 -1.80 0.90
N ASP A 9 14.63 -2.57 1.84
CA ASP A 9 15.40 -3.46 2.73
C ASP A 9 15.89 -4.76 2.04
N ALA A 10 15.41 -4.98 0.81
CA ALA A 10 15.69 -6.13 -0.05
C ALA A 10 15.16 -7.48 0.46
N ASP A 11 14.30 -7.50 1.49
CA ASP A 11 13.55 -8.70 1.88
C ASP A 11 12.23 -8.77 1.09
N PRO A 12 12.08 -9.73 0.16
CA PRO A 12 10.85 -9.85 -0.62
C PRO A 12 9.62 -10.28 0.21
N MET A 13 9.80 -10.62 1.49
CA MET A 13 8.73 -11.03 2.40
C MET A 13 8.19 -9.89 3.27
N THR A 14 8.81 -8.71 3.25
CA THR A 14 8.35 -7.50 3.96
C THR A 14 7.79 -6.48 2.98
N SER A 15 6.83 -5.67 3.46
CA SER A 15 6.32 -4.55 2.68
C SER A 15 7.21 -3.32 2.87
N GLU A 16 7.40 -2.58 1.78
CA GLU A 16 8.00 -1.22 1.80
C GLU A 16 6.94 -0.13 2.01
N GLY A 17 5.69 -0.51 2.25
CA GLY A 17 4.56 0.37 2.48
C GLY A 17 4.21 0.49 3.96
N ILE A 18 3.79 1.69 4.37
CA ILE A 18 3.17 1.94 5.68
C ILE A 18 1.95 2.86 5.53
N PHE A 19 0.87 2.51 6.21
CA PHE A 19 -0.31 3.37 6.32
C PHE A 19 -0.06 4.49 7.33
N VAL A 20 -0.41 5.73 6.96
CA VAL A 20 -0.25 6.90 7.84
C VAL A 20 -1.63 7.49 8.07
N PHE A 21 -2.14 7.30 9.29
CA PHE A 21 -3.44 7.81 9.69
C PHE A 21 -3.32 9.23 10.23
N THR A 22 -4.01 10.17 9.57
CA THR A 22 -3.86 11.61 9.84
C THR A 22 -5.13 12.29 10.38
N SER A 23 -6.24 11.56 10.54
CA SER A 23 -7.59 12.04 10.94
C SER A 23 -8.23 13.15 10.07
N ALA A 24 -7.46 13.79 9.20
CA ALA A 24 -7.85 14.78 8.21
C ALA A 24 -6.90 14.69 7.01
N ALA A 25 -7.31 15.20 5.84
CA ALA A 25 -6.48 15.15 4.64
C ALA A 25 -5.13 15.88 4.86
N PRO A 26 -3.97 15.19 4.71
CA PRO A 26 -2.67 15.83 4.82
C PRO A 26 -2.34 16.65 3.56
N PRO A 27 -1.58 17.75 3.67
CA PRO A 27 -1.22 18.61 2.54
C PRO A 27 -0.03 18.05 1.74
N VAL A 28 -0.11 16.79 1.33
CA VAL A 28 0.94 16.09 0.56
C VAL A 28 0.44 15.77 -0.85
N LEU A 29 1.37 15.69 -1.79
CA LEU A 29 1.13 15.33 -3.19
C LEU A 29 1.81 14.02 -3.53
N VAL A 30 1.31 13.34 -4.57
CA VAL A 30 2.00 12.18 -5.15
C VAL A 30 3.37 12.60 -5.65
N GLY A 31 4.41 11.88 -5.23
CA GLY A 31 5.81 12.21 -5.53
C GLY A 31 6.50 13.07 -4.48
N ASP A 32 5.85 13.35 -3.35
CA ASP A 32 6.51 13.96 -2.19
C ASP A 32 7.30 12.92 -1.38
N ALA A 33 8.53 13.27 -1.00
CA ALA A 33 9.24 12.62 0.10
C ALA A 33 8.84 13.31 1.41
N VAL A 34 8.33 12.53 2.36
CA VAL A 34 7.74 13.06 3.59
C VAL A 34 8.40 12.44 4.82
N ASN A 35 8.68 13.27 5.81
CA ASN A 35 9.03 12.84 7.16
C ASN A 35 7.78 12.86 8.02
N VAL A 36 7.51 11.75 8.70
CA VAL A 36 6.34 11.58 9.56
C VAL A 36 6.81 11.19 10.96
N THR A 37 6.40 11.97 11.96
CA THR A 37 6.65 11.64 13.38
C THR A 37 5.34 11.37 14.09
N GLY A 38 5.08 10.09 14.36
CA GLY A 38 3.85 9.63 15.02
C GLY A 38 4.10 8.38 15.87
N THR A 39 3.01 7.74 16.28
CA THR A 39 3.04 6.50 17.06
C THR A 39 2.67 5.34 16.16
N ALA A 40 3.44 4.25 16.21
CA ALA A 40 3.05 2.99 15.59
C ALA A 40 1.91 2.35 16.41
N THR A 41 0.80 2.03 15.77
CA THR A 41 -0.37 1.41 16.38
C THR A 41 -0.97 0.35 15.48
N GLU A 42 -1.75 -0.56 16.04
CA GLU A 42 -2.61 -1.47 15.27
C GLU A 42 -4.07 -1.01 15.38
N PHE A 43 -4.75 -0.93 14.24
CA PHE A 43 -6.17 -0.62 14.16
C PHE A 43 -6.82 -1.42 13.03
N PHE A 44 -7.92 -2.12 13.32
CA PHE A 44 -8.56 -3.06 12.39
C PHE A 44 -7.57 -4.04 11.72
N ASP A 45 -6.70 -4.65 12.52
CA ASP A 45 -5.67 -5.61 12.08
C ASP A 45 -4.65 -5.04 11.07
N MET A 46 -4.54 -3.71 10.97
CA MET A 46 -3.56 -3.02 10.13
C MET A 46 -2.56 -2.25 11.00
N THR A 47 -1.27 -2.39 10.67
CA THR A 47 -0.23 -1.56 11.27
C THR A 47 -0.24 -0.17 10.63
N GLU A 48 -0.34 0.87 11.45
CA GLU A 48 -0.38 2.26 11.00
C GLU A 48 0.50 3.19 11.84
N ILE A 49 0.91 4.31 11.25
CA ILE A 49 1.46 5.45 11.99
C ILE A 49 0.33 6.44 12.26
N ASN A 50 -0.10 6.54 13.53
CA ASN A 50 -1.07 7.52 13.97
C ASN A 50 -0.40 8.86 14.22
N VAL A 51 -0.84 9.91 13.53
CA VAL A 51 -0.15 11.21 13.53
C VAL A 51 -1.09 12.39 13.32
N SER A 52 -0.73 13.56 13.87
CA SER A 52 -1.36 14.82 13.49
C SER A 52 -0.76 15.36 12.20
N VAL A 53 -1.56 15.98 11.34
CA VAL A 53 -1.09 16.58 10.08
C VAL A 53 0.06 17.58 10.27
N SER A 54 0.17 18.23 11.43
CA SER A 54 1.27 19.17 11.74
C SER A 54 2.64 18.50 11.88
N ASN A 55 2.68 17.17 12.05
CA ASN A 55 3.91 16.39 12.21
C ASN A 55 4.33 15.70 10.90
N ILE A 56 3.74 16.10 9.78
CA ILE A 56 4.11 15.66 8.44
C ILE A 56 4.88 16.80 7.77
N ILE A 57 6.11 16.52 7.37
CA ILE A 57 6.99 17.50 6.75
C ILE A 57 7.38 17.00 5.36
N VAL A 58 7.02 17.76 4.32
CA VAL A 58 7.50 17.50 2.96
C VAL A 58 8.95 17.96 2.86
N GLY A 59 9.86 17.04 2.59
CA GLY A 59 11.28 17.32 2.40
C GLY A 59 11.65 17.63 0.95
N ALA A 60 10.98 16.99 0.00
CA ALA A 60 11.14 17.20 -1.43
C ALA A 60 9.86 16.82 -2.17
N SER A 61 9.68 17.36 -3.38
CA SER A 61 8.51 17.15 -4.23
C SER A 61 8.90 16.79 -5.66
N GLY A 62 8.00 16.15 -6.39
CA GLY A 62 8.20 15.81 -7.80
C GLY A 62 9.22 14.70 -8.03
N LEU A 63 9.43 13.84 -7.03
CA LEU A 63 10.31 12.69 -7.14
C LEU A 63 9.68 11.59 -8.01
N PRO A 64 10.50 10.75 -8.67
CA PRO A 64 10.00 9.55 -9.32
C PRO A 64 9.30 8.65 -8.30
N LEU A 65 8.22 8.01 -8.72
CA LEU A 65 7.52 7.03 -7.89
C LEU A 65 8.26 5.70 -7.92
N PRO A 66 8.16 4.89 -6.86
CA PRO A 66 8.57 3.49 -6.87
C PRO A 66 8.05 2.75 -8.11
N ALA A 67 8.90 1.88 -8.65
CA ALA A 67 8.50 0.99 -9.73
C ALA A 67 7.28 0.16 -9.27
N PRO A 68 6.23 0.04 -10.10
CA PRO A 68 5.06 -0.69 -9.69
C PRO A 68 5.36 -2.19 -9.70
N ILE A 69 4.87 -2.91 -8.70
CA ILE A 69 4.89 -4.38 -8.73
C ILE A 69 3.77 -4.84 -9.64
N VAL A 70 4.11 -5.63 -10.66
CA VAL A 70 3.14 -6.16 -11.60
C VAL A 70 2.44 -7.38 -10.98
N LEU A 71 1.13 -7.28 -10.80
CA LEU A 71 0.28 -8.38 -10.38
C LEU A 71 0.10 -9.35 -11.54
N THR A 72 0.58 -10.58 -11.34
CA THR A 72 0.46 -11.68 -12.29
C THR A 72 -0.18 -12.88 -11.61
N THR A 73 -0.69 -13.83 -12.37
CA THR A 73 -1.33 -15.02 -11.77
C THR A 73 -0.36 -15.86 -10.92
N SER A 74 0.94 -15.80 -11.22
CA SER A 74 2.01 -16.45 -10.44
C SER A 74 2.31 -15.78 -9.10
N ILE A 75 1.78 -14.58 -8.84
CA ILE A 75 1.97 -13.90 -7.55
C ILE A 75 1.15 -14.56 -6.43
N LEU A 76 0.10 -15.29 -6.83
CA LEU A 76 -0.83 -16.00 -5.96
C LEU A 76 -0.47 -17.49 -5.89
N ASP A 77 -0.48 -18.02 -4.68
CA ASP A 77 -0.45 -19.45 -4.40
C ASP A 77 -1.84 -19.88 -3.92
N ALA A 78 -2.47 -20.79 -4.66
CA ALA A 78 -3.78 -21.35 -4.32
C ALA A 78 -3.75 -22.20 -3.03
N SER A 79 -2.56 -22.66 -2.61
CA SER A 79 -2.32 -23.34 -1.33
C SER A 79 -1.78 -22.41 -0.25
N GLY A 80 -1.56 -21.14 -0.57
CA GLY A 80 -1.06 -20.11 0.34
C GLY A 80 -2.11 -19.64 1.36
N THR A 81 -1.66 -18.89 2.35
CA THR A 81 -2.53 -18.27 3.35
C THR A 81 -3.24 -17.04 2.77
N THR A 82 -4.26 -16.56 3.49
CA THR A 82 -4.94 -15.29 3.17
C THR A 82 -4.02 -14.08 3.29
N GLY A 83 -2.97 -14.16 4.11
CA GLY A 83 -1.96 -13.11 4.29
C GLY A 83 -0.85 -13.09 3.23
N GLN A 84 -0.89 -13.95 2.20
CA GLN A 84 0.21 -14.05 1.23
C GLN A 84 0.52 -12.72 0.51
N LEU A 85 -0.43 -11.79 0.43
CA LEU A 85 -0.25 -10.48 -0.20
C LEU A 85 0.18 -9.37 0.78
N GLU A 86 0.33 -9.67 2.08
CA GLU A 86 0.77 -8.69 3.09
C GLU A 86 2.13 -8.06 2.75
N ARG A 87 3.02 -8.83 2.12
CA ARG A 87 4.32 -8.34 1.59
C ARG A 87 4.21 -7.21 0.56
N PHE A 88 2.99 -6.85 0.12
CA PHE A 88 2.73 -5.77 -0.83
C PHE A 88 1.82 -4.67 -0.26
N GLU A 89 1.43 -4.76 1.01
CA GLU A 89 0.48 -3.84 1.62
C GLU A 89 0.98 -2.38 1.57
N GLY A 90 0.14 -1.45 1.08
CA GLY A 90 0.51 -0.05 0.99
C GLY A 90 1.54 0.29 -0.11
N MET A 91 1.92 -0.67 -0.95
CA MET A 91 2.83 -0.48 -2.07
C MET A 91 2.09 -0.19 -3.39
N ARG A 92 2.82 0.39 -4.34
CA ARG A 92 2.33 0.67 -5.69
C ARG A 92 2.28 -0.61 -6.52
N LEU A 93 1.06 -1.02 -6.87
CA LEU A 93 0.79 -2.19 -7.72
C LEU A 93 0.36 -1.77 -9.12
N HIS A 94 0.59 -2.64 -10.10
CA HIS A 94 0.08 -2.52 -11.47
C HIS A 94 -0.59 -3.82 -11.92
N ALA A 95 -1.71 -3.70 -12.60
CA ALA A 95 -2.36 -4.80 -13.30
C ALA A 95 -2.95 -4.25 -14.60
N ASP A 96 -2.76 -4.95 -15.72
CA ASP A 96 -3.32 -4.53 -17.02
C ASP A 96 -4.85 -4.60 -17.04
N ALA A 97 -5.42 -5.53 -16.28
CA ALA A 97 -6.85 -5.70 -16.11
C ALA A 97 -7.19 -6.26 -14.72
N LEU A 98 -8.25 -5.72 -14.12
CA LEU A 98 -8.81 -6.17 -12.86
C LEU A 98 -10.32 -6.28 -12.99
N ARG A 99 -10.91 -7.28 -12.32
CA ARG A 99 -12.34 -7.43 -12.17
C ARG A 99 -12.76 -7.03 -10.76
N SER A 100 -13.65 -6.06 -10.64
CA SER A 100 -14.29 -5.73 -9.36
C SER A 100 -15.20 -6.89 -8.92
N VAL A 101 -15.08 -7.29 -7.66
CA VAL A 101 -15.85 -8.39 -7.04
C VAL A 101 -16.74 -7.94 -5.89
N ALA A 102 -16.69 -6.66 -5.52
CA ALA A 102 -17.60 -6.05 -4.56
C ALA A 102 -17.74 -4.54 -4.84
N PRO A 103 -18.84 -3.89 -4.37
CA PRO A 103 -18.99 -2.45 -4.47
C PRO A 103 -17.86 -1.69 -3.77
N THR A 104 -17.58 -0.48 -4.25
CA THR A 104 -16.71 0.47 -3.54
C THR A 104 -17.33 0.82 -2.19
N ASN A 105 -16.54 0.79 -1.12
CA ASN A 105 -17.04 1.11 0.22
C ASN A 105 -17.04 2.63 0.48
N ALA A 106 -17.45 3.04 1.69
CA ALA A 106 -17.53 4.45 2.08
C ALA A 106 -16.16 5.16 2.14
N PHE A 107 -15.06 4.40 2.15
CA PHE A 107 -13.69 4.91 2.17
C PHE A 107 -13.06 4.97 0.76
N GLY A 108 -13.80 4.57 -0.28
CA GLY A 108 -13.30 4.58 -1.66
C GLY A 108 -12.51 3.32 -2.04
N GLU A 109 -12.43 2.32 -1.16
CA GLU A 109 -11.71 1.06 -1.43
C GLU A 109 -12.51 0.21 -2.41
N THR A 110 -11.81 -0.46 -3.32
CA THR A 110 -12.40 -1.41 -4.27
C THR A 110 -11.79 -2.80 -4.08
N PHE A 111 -12.63 -3.82 -4.11
CA PHE A 111 -12.20 -5.21 -4.00
C PHE A 111 -12.14 -5.82 -5.39
N SER A 112 -10.97 -6.28 -5.80
CA SER A 112 -10.72 -6.73 -7.17
C SER A 112 -9.92 -8.03 -7.21
N VAL A 113 -10.03 -8.73 -8.34
CA VAL A 113 -9.21 -9.90 -8.68
C VAL A 113 -8.57 -9.72 -10.04
N LEU A 114 -7.47 -10.44 -10.30
CA LEU A 114 -6.93 -10.59 -11.65
C LEU A 114 -7.97 -11.26 -12.56
N GLU A 115 -8.09 -10.78 -13.78
CA GLU A 115 -8.95 -11.41 -14.79
C GLU A 115 -8.58 -12.88 -14.99
N GLY A 116 -9.59 -13.75 -15.07
CA GLY A 116 -9.40 -15.20 -15.23
C GLY A 116 -8.89 -15.96 -14.00
N VAL A 117 -8.68 -15.29 -12.85
CA VAL A 117 -8.29 -15.95 -11.60
C VAL A 117 -9.49 -16.05 -10.66
N SER A 118 -9.90 -17.28 -10.35
CA SER A 118 -10.85 -17.53 -9.26
C SER A 118 -10.21 -17.16 -7.92
N ARG A 119 -10.95 -16.50 -7.02
CA ARG A 119 -10.47 -16.23 -5.67
C ARG A 119 -10.09 -17.57 -4.99
N PRO A 120 -8.86 -17.75 -4.50
CA PRO A 120 -8.65 -18.72 -3.44
C PRO A 120 -9.51 -18.24 -2.27
N PHE A 121 -10.40 -19.13 -1.84
CA PHE A 121 -11.43 -19.02 -0.80
C PHE A 121 -11.27 -17.88 0.23
#